data_AF-X1A3Y4-F1
#
_entry.id   AF-X1A3Y4-F1
#
_cell.length_a   1.000
_cell.length_b   1.000
_cell.length_c   1.000
_cell.angle_alpha   90.00
_cell.angle_beta   90.00
_cell.angle_gamma   90.00
#
_symmetry.space_group_name_H-M   'P 1'
#
loop_
_entity.id
_entity.type
_entity.pdbx_description
1 polymer ?
#
loop_
_entity_poly.entity_id
_entity_poly.type
_entity_poly.pdbx_seq_one_letter_code
_entity_poly.pdbx_strand_id
1 'polypeptide(L)' 'MIRISDLNWNIVEIIYLIIIFIVGFLITRLIIPSIIKIMKKKGYIGIDIHKNSRTEVAESGGIAIVIGISCTSVLLII' A
#
# COMPACT_ATOMS: atom_id res chain seq x y z
N MET A 1 -21.07 1.55 19.60
CA MET A 1 -20.21 0.84 18.63
C MET A 1 -21.09 0.52 17.43
N ILE A 2 -20.79 1.09 16.25
CA ILE A 2 -21.56 0.83 15.02
C ILE A 2 -21.26 -0.61 14.60
N ARG A 3 -22.28 -1.46 14.42
CA ARG A 3 -22.09 -2.81 13.89
C ARG A 3 -22.09 -2.75 12.37
N ILE A 4 -21.39 -3.68 11.72
CA ILE A 4 -21.41 -3.80 10.25
C ILE A 4 -22.84 -4.02 9.74
N SER A 5 -23.68 -4.72 10.51
CA SER A 5 -25.10 -4.91 10.23
C SER A 5 -25.92 -3.62 10.22
N ASP A 6 -25.43 -2.56 10.87
CA ASP A 6 -26.12 -1.28 10.99
C ASP A 6 -25.77 -0.33 9.82
N LEU A 7 -24.83 -0.74 8.94
CA LEU A 7 -24.45 -0.01 7.75
C LEU A 7 -25.38 -0.38 6.58
N ASN A 8 -26.16 0.60 6.11
CA ASN A 8 -27.09 0.44 4.99
C ASN A 8 -26.36 0.50 3.64
N TRP A 9 -25.42 -0.42 3.39
CA TRP A 9 -24.63 -0.41 2.17
C TRP A 9 -25.40 -0.92 0.97
N ASN A 10 -25.40 -0.14 -0.10
CA ASN A 10 -25.92 -0.55 -1.39
C ASN A 10 -24.91 -1.45 -2.12
N ILE A 11 -25.39 -2.34 -3.00
CA ILE A 11 -24.54 -3.20 -3.84
C ILE A 11 -23.53 -2.38 -4.65
N VAL A 12 -23.92 -1.19 -5.08
CA VAL A 12 -23.06 -0.26 -5.83
C VAL A 12 -21.91 0.23 -4.95
N GLU A 13 -22.16 0.57 -3.69
CA GLU A 13 -21.14 1.03 -2.74
C GLU A 13 -20.15 -0.09 -2.42
N ILE A 14 -20.65 -1.32 -2.26
CA ILE A 14 -19.79 -2.50 -2.05
C ILE A 14 -18.86 -2.70 -3.24
N ILE A 15 -19.40 -2.66 -4.47
CA ILE A 15 -18.59 -2.78 -5.69
C ILE A 15 -17.57 -1.64 -5.77
N TYR A 16 -17.97 -0.42 -5.42
CA TYR A 16 -17.08 0.74 -5.42
C TYR A 16 -15.91 0.57 -4.44
N LEU A 17 -16.18 0.12 -3.21
CA LEU A 17 -15.14 -0.17 -2.21
C LEU A 17 -14.16 -1.26 -2.68
N ILE A 18 -14.66 -2.30 -3.36
CA ILE A 18 -13.82 -3.34 -3.96
C ILE A 18 -12.90 -2.74 -5.04
N ILE A 19 -13.43 -1.86 -5.89
CA ILE A 19 -12.63 -1.16 -6.92
C ILE A 19 -11.55 -0.30 -6.25
N ILE A 20 -11.90 0.49 -5.24
CA ILE A 20 -10.94 1.32 -4.49
C ILE A 20 -9.81 0.45 -3.91
N PHE A 21 -10.16 -0.68 -3.28
CA PHE A 21 -9.17 -1.62 -2.74
C PHE A 21 -8.23 -2.16 -3.82
N ILE A 22 -8.77 -2.62 -4.96
CA ILE A 22 -7.97 -3.15 -6.07
C ILE A 22 -7.04 -2.06 -6.61
N VAL A 23 -7.54 -0.84 -6.80
CA VAL A 23 -6.74 0.29 -7.29
C VAL A 23 -5.60 0.61 -6.32
N GLY A 24 -5.86 0.70 -5.02
CA GLY A 24 -4.82 0.95 -4.01
C GLY A 24 -3.76 -0.14 -3.95
N PHE A 25 -4.19 -1.40 -4.03
CA PHE A 25 -3.29 -2.54 -4.10
C PHE A 25 -2.40 -2.49 -5.35
N LEU A 26 -2.98 -2.22 -6.52
CA LEU A 26 -2.24 -2.13 -7.78
C LEU A 26 -1.25 -0.97 -7.76
N ILE A 27 -1.66 0.23 -7.32
CA ILE A 27 -0.78 1.40 -7.20
C ILE A 27 0.41 1.06 -6.29
N THR A 28 0.14 0.54 -5.09
CA THR A 28 1.19 0.18 -4.13
C THR A 28 2.14 -0.86 -4.72
N ARG A 29 1.60 -1.93 -5.32
CA ARG A 29 2.38 -3.02 -5.91
C ARG A 29 3.27 -2.55 -7.07
N LEU A 30 2.79 -1.63 -7.90
CA LEU A 30 3.56 -1.09 -9.03
C LEU A 30 4.64 -0.10 -8.57
N ILE A 31 4.40 0.63 -7.49
CA ILE A 31 5.35 1.64 -6.97
C ILE A 31 6.47 1.00 -6.14
N ILE A 32 6.19 -0.04 -5.36
CA ILE A 32 7.18 -0.69 -4.47
C ILE A 32 8.51 -1.01 -5.18
N PRO A 33 8.55 -1.68 -6.35
CA PRO A 33 9.80 -2.01 -7.02
C PRO A 33 10.65 -0.78 -7.37
N SER A 34 10.00 0.30 -7.80
CA SER A 34 10.65 1.57 -8.12
C SER A 34 11.24 2.21 -6.86
N ILE A 35 10.50 2.22 -5.75
CA ILE A 35 10.98 2.72 -4.46
C ILE A 35 12.17 1.90 -3.96
N ILE A 36 12.10 0.57 -4.02
CA ILE A 36 13.22 -0.31 -3.63
C ILE A 36 14.48 0.05 -4.42
N LYS A 37 14.37 0.21 -5.74
CA LYS A 37 15.52 0.58 -6.60
C LYS A 37 16.10 1.94 -6.22
N ILE A 38 15.25 2.94 -5.95
CA ILE A 38 15.69 4.29 -5.57
C ILE A 38 16.35 4.27 -4.19
N MET A 39 15.77 3.58 -3.21
CA MET A 39 16.32 3.48 -1.85
C MET A 39 17.69 2.80 -1.85
N LYS A 40 17.81 1.67 -2.55
CA LYS A 40 19.11 0.99 -2.72
C LYS A 40 20.14 1.89 -3.39
N LYS A 41 19.76 2.61 -4.46
CA LYS A 41 20.67 3.55 -5.14
C LYS A 41 21.14 4.69 -4.23
N LYS A 42 20.30 5.14 -3.30
CA LYS A 42 20.62 6.21 -2.34
C LYS A 42 21.32 5.71 -1.08
N GLY A 43 21.54 4.41 -0.93
CA GLY A 43 22.15 3.81 0.27
C GLY A 43 21.19 3.69 1.46
N TYR A 44 19.88 3.89 1.28
CA TYR A 44 18.87 3.65 2.31
C TYR A 44 18.52 2.16 2.37
N ILE A 45 19.44 1.40 2.96
CA ILE A 45 19.38 -0.06 3.07
C ILE A 45 19.57 -0.51 4.51
N GLY A 46 18.83 -1.54 4.90
CA GLY A 46 19.00 -2.27 6.16
C GLY A 46 19.44 -3.70 5.88
N ILE A 47 20.21 -4.27 6.78
CA ILE A 47 20.59 -5.70 6.73
C ILE A 47 19.54 -6.50 7.49
N ASP A 48 18.98 -7.52 6.85
CA ASP A 48 18.10 -8.46 7.52
C ASP A 48 18.92 -9.38 8.45
N ILE A 49 18.96 -9.02 9.75
CA ILE A 49 19.75 -9.71 10.78
C ILE A 49 19.28 -11.14 11.07
N HIS A 50 18.05 -11.49 10.69
CA HIS A 50 17.46 -12.81 10.94
C HIS A 50 17.72 -13.80 9.80
N LYS A 51 18.38 -13.38 8.71
CA LYS A 51 18.76 -14.24 7.59
C LYS A 51 20.28 -14.45 7.57
N ASN A 52 20.71 -15.71 7.49
CA ASN A 52 22.12 -16.07 7.36
C ASN A 52 22.82 -15.39 6.19
N SER A 53 22.08 -15.13 5.10
CA SER A 53 22.56 -14.44 3.91
C SER A 53 22.80 -12.94 4.11
N ARG A 54 22.42 -12.36 5.26
CA ARG A 54 22.56 -10.91 5.58
C ARG A 54 22.15 -10.01 4.42
N THR A 55 21.02 -10.34 3.78
CA THR A 55 20.56 -9.67 2.57
C THR A 55 20.18 -8.21 2.85
N GLU A 56 20.61 -7.33 1.95
CA GLU A 56 20.25 -5.91 1.95
C GLU A 56 18.80 -5.69 1.48
N VAL A 57 18.00 -5.07 2.33
CA VAL A 57 16.61 -4.68 2.08
C VAL A 57 16.48 -3.16 2.09
N ALA A 58 15.57 -2.61 1.28
CA ALA A 58 15.27 -1.19 1.35
C ALA A 58 14.49 -0.88 2.64
N GLU A 59 14.87 0.15 3.39
CA GLU A 59 14.23 0.46 4.68
C GLU A 59 12.83 1.06 4.52
N SER A 60 12.62 1.94 3.54
CA SER A 60 11.41 2.78 3.47
C SER A 60 10.33 2.24 2.53
N GLY A 61 9.94 0.97 2.68
CA GLY A 61 8.84 0.38 1.91
C GLY A 61 7.47 1.05 2.15
N GLY A 62 7.26 1.62 3.33
CA GLY A 62 6.03 2.31 3.71
C GLY A 62 5.67 3.52 2.84
N ILE A 63 6.64 4.13 2.14
CA ILE A 63 6.40 5.24 1.21
C ILE A 63 5.40 4.83 0.13
N ALA A 64 5.53 3.61 -0.42
CA ALA A 64 4.61 3.12 -1.44
C ALA A 64 3.19 2.94 -0.90
N ILE A 65 3.06 2.55 0.37
CA ILE A 65 1.76 2.40 1.06
C ILE A 65 1.10 3.76 1.25
N VAL A 66 1.86 4.75 1.71
CA VAL A 66 1.34 6.13 1.88
C VAL A 66 0.84 6.67 0.55
N ILE A 67 1.62 6.52 -0.53
CA ILE A 67 1.19 6.96 -1.88
C ILE A 67 -0.08 6.21 -2.31
N GLY A 68 -0.13 4.89 -2.15
CA GLY A 68 -1.29 4.08 -2.49
C GLY A 68 -2.55 4.53 -1.76
N ILE A 69 -2.46 4.68 -0.43
CA ILE A 69 -3.58 5.14 0.41
C ILE A 69 -4.00 6.55 0.01
N SER A 70 -3.07 7.50 -0.12
CA SER A 70 -3.38 8.88 -0.51
C SER A 70 -4.10 8.96 -1.84
N CYS A 71 -3.66 8.19 -2.85
CA CYS A 71 -4.34 8.13 -4.14
C CYS A 71 -5.76 7.53 -4.02
N THR A 72 -5.94 6.45 -3.25
CA THR A 72 -7.27 5.86 -3.05
C THR A 72 -8.20 6.69 -2.19
N SER A 73 -7.67 7.48 -1.25
CA SER A 73 -8.49 8.39 -0.45
C SER A 73 -9.14 9.47 -1.30
N VAL A 74 -8.49 9.89 -2.40
CA VAL A 74 -9.12 10.80 -3.37
C VAL A 74 -10.31 10.12 -4.04
N LEU A 75 -10.20 8.84 -4.41
CA LEU A 75 -11.34 8.09 -4.96
C LEU A 75 -12.47 7.95 -3.95
N LEU A 76 -12.16 7.73 -2.66
CA LEU A 76 -13.19 7.61 -1.63
C LEU A 76 -14.02 8.90 -1.44
N ILE A 77 -13.45 10.06 -1.77
CA ILE A 77 -14.11 11.37 -1.61
C ILE A 77 -15.02 11.70 -2.81
N ILE A 78 -14.81 11.04 -3.95
CA ILE A 78 -15.58 11.21 -5.19
C ILE A 78 -16.73 10.20 -5.22
#